data_AF-A0A7K6U6Q4-F1
#
_entry.id   AF-A0A7K6U6Q4-F1
#
_cell.length_a   1.000
_cell.length_b   1.000
_cell.length_c   1.000
_cell.angle_alpha   90.00
_cell.angle_beta   90.00
_cell.angle_gamma   90.00
#
_symmetry.space_group_name_H-M   'P 1'
#
loop_
_entity.id
_entity.type
_entity.pdbx_description
1 polymer ?
#
loop_
_entity_poly.entity_id
_entity_poly.type
_entity_poly.pdbx_seq_one_letter_code
_entity_poly.pdbx_strand_id
1 'polypeptide(L)'
;ALINGLSKIPTHQKKMVYLCQLLIRIAKGKKLECHFENDQRISPLESALSFWTLLEREEIKLEKLHEDIRRLIQIQIVAVYMENGYFKEAAEVVERLFTDSESDEPLRVKLATIIKRKDPYVPLLQSFSYNLLISKIKSYTEIFMKENETNYLMQAATKQIESKGLGSTALQNKTLNVDKNQESNLETKQRFVFSVILLRDMLGQ
;
A
#
# COMPACT_ATOMS: atom_id res chain seq x y z
N ALA A 1 13.17 -5.38 -10.76
CA ALA A 1 14.21 -5.43 -11.80
C ALA A 1 15.19 -4.28 -11.66
N LEU A 2 14.79 -3.03 -11.90
CA LEU A 2 15.71 -1.87 -11.88
C LEU A 2 16.40 -1.64 -10.53
N ILE A 3 15.66 -1.64 -9.42
CA ILE A 3 16.22 -1.43 -8.07
C ILE A 3 17.23 -2.53 -7.71
N ASN A 4 16.95 -3.78 -8.09
CA ASN A 4 17.83 -4.93 -7.82
C ASN A 4 19.11 -4.92 -8.68
N GLY A 5 19.14 -4.13 -9.75
CA GLY A 5 20.33 -3.92 -10.58
C GLY A 5 21.27 -2.84 -10.05
N LEU A 6 20.89 -2.11 -9.00
CA LEU A 6 21.74 -1.11 -8.35
C LEU A 6 22.59 -1.78 -7.26
N SER A 7 23.92 -1.61 -7.33
CA SER A 7 24.83 -2.07 -6.26
C SER A 7 24.65 -1.30 -4.95
N LYS A 8 24.11 -0.08 -5.03
CA LYS A 8 23.70 0.75 -3.89
C LYS A 8 22.62 1.72 -4.34
N ILE A 9 21.55 1.86 -3.55
CA ILE A 9 20.53 2.87 -3.80
C ILE A 9 21.13 4.25 -3.49
N PRO A 10 21.19 5.19 -4.47
CA PRO A 10 21.66 6.54 -4.22
C PRO A 10 20.83 7.22 -3.13
N THR A 11 21.45 8.03 -2.27
CA THR A 11 20.75 8.67 -1.14
C THR A 11 19.52 9.45 -1.58
N HIS A 12 19.60 10.17 -2.70
CA HIS A 12 18.48 10.94 -3.26
C HIS A 12 17.32 10.07 -3.79
N GLN A 13 17.55 8.77 -4.04
CA GLN A 13 16.53 7.84 -4.55
C GLN A 13 15.91 6.98 -3.45
N LYS A 14 16.44 7.02 -2.22
CA LYS A 14 15.96 6.19 -1.10
C LYS A 14 14.48 6.42 -0.84
N LYS A 15 14.03 7.68 -0.73
CA LYS A 15 12.61 8.01 -0.53
C LYS A 15 11.72 7.41 -1.62
N MET A 16 12.12 7.50 -2.88
CA MET A 16 11.36 6.93 -4.00
C MET A 16 11.28 5.41 -3.90
N VAL A 17 12.39 4.73 -3.57
CA VAL A 17 12.39 3.29 -3.34
C VAL A 17 11.47 2.91 -2.19
N TYR A 18 11.58 3.59 -1.05
CA TYR A 18 10.72 3.33 0.11
C TYR A 18 9.24 3.56 -0.20
N LEU A 19 8.90 4.62 -0.93
CA LEU A 19 7.54 4.88 -1.39
C LEU A 19 7.04 3.76 -2.31
N CYS A 20 7.82 3.30 -3.28
CA CYS A 20 7.42 2.18 -4.13
C CYS A 20 7.20 0.88 -3.32
N GLN A 21 8.09 0.61 -2.35
CA GLN A 21 7.99 -0.56 -1.47
C GLN A 21 6.76 -0.47 -0.55
N LEU A 22 6.43 0.72 -0.03
CA LEU A 22 5.20 0.98 0.71
C LEU A 22 3.97 0.72 -0.16
N LEU A 23 3.90 1.33 -1.35
CA LEU A 23 2.73 1.27 -2.22
C LEU A 23 2.37 -0.15 -2.65
N ILE A 24 3.36 -0.99 -2.99
CA ILE A 24 3.08 -2.38 -3.38
C ILE A 24 2.55 -3.22 -2.21
N ARG A 25 3.00 -2.93 -0.98
CA ARG A 25 2.55 -3.62 0.23
C ARG A 25 1.14 -3.19 0.63
N ILE A 26 0.86 -1.89 0.54
CA ILE A 26 -0.49 -1.33 0.74
C ILE A 26 -1.45 -1.83 -0.34
N ALA A 27 -1.01 -2.00 -1.60
CA ALA A 27 -1.87 -2.59 -2.63
C ALA A 27 -2.24 -4.05 -2.33
N LYS A 28 -1.37 -4.79 -1.63
CA LYS A 28 -1.60 -6.18 -1.21
C LYS A 28 -2.00 -6.30 0.27
N GLY A 29 -2.31 -5.20 0.96
CA GLY A 29 -2.40 -5.19 2.43
C GLY A 29 -3.44 -6.13 3.03
N LYS A 30 -4.51 -6.43 2.27
CA LYS A 30 -5.57 -7.36 2.69
C LYS A 30 -5.26 -8.84 2.39
N LYS A 31 -4.21 -9.13 1.62
CA LYS A 31 -3.82 -10.48 1.19
C LYS A 31 -2.82 -11.07 2.17
N LEU A 32 -3.30 -11.67 3.25
CA LEU A 32 -2.45 -12.22 4.32
C LEU A 32 -1.56 -13.40 3.85
N GLU A 33 -1.90 -14.02 2.72
CA GLU A 33 -1.09 -15.04 2.05
C GLU A 33 0.11 -14.47 1.26
N CYS A 34 0.19 -13.15 1.08
CA CYS A 34 1.32 -12.51 0.43
C CYS A 34 2.44 -12.22 1.44
N HIS A 35 3.65 -12.72 1.17
CA HIS A 35 4.82 -12.47 2.00
C HIS A 35 5.83 -11.59 1.27
N PHE A 36 6.28 -10.52 1.94
CA PHE A 36 7.32 -9.61 1.45
C PHE A 36 8.64 -9.75 2.20
N GLU A 37 8.59 -10.29 3.42
CA GLU A 37 9.74 -10.50 4.28
C GLU A 37 10.07 -11.99 4.37
N ASN A 38 11.29 -12.31 4.82
CA ASN A 38 11.72 -13.69 5.05
C ASN A 38 10.93 -14.36 6.19
N ASP A 39 10.57 -13.59 7.22
CA ASP A 39 9.67 -14.06 8.27
C ASP A 39 8.23 -14.04 7.74
N GLN A 40 7.69 -15.23 7.46
CA GLN A 40 6.35 -15.40 6.90
C GLN A 40 5.23 -14.95 7.85
N ARG A 41 5.53 -14.72 9.14
CA ARG A 41 4.56 -14.15 10.09
C ARG A 41 4.28 -12.67 9.85
N ILE A 42 5.15 -12.00 9.11
CA ILE A 42 5.02 -10.58 8.81
C ILE A 42 4.08 -10.39 7.64
N SER A 43 2.91 -9.82 7.92
CA SER A 43 1.91 -9.47 6.90
C SER A 43 2.41 -8.36 5.97
N PRO A 44 1.77 -8.18 4.79
CA PRO A 44 2.05 -7.06 3.92
C PRO A 44 1.97 -5.70 4.62
N LEU A 45 1.00 -5.49 5.53
CA LEU A 45 0.84 -4.21 6.23
C LEU A 45 1.87 -4.00 7.34
N GLU A 46 2.30 -5.06 8.05
CA GLU A 46 3.43 -4.97 8.99
C GLU A 46 4.71 -4.55 8.25
N SER A 47 4.95 -5.18 7.10
CA SER A 47 6.06 -4.82 6.22
C SER A 47 5.90 -3.39 5.66
N ALA A 48 4.67 -2.95 5.36
CA ALA A 48 4.38 -1.58 4.92
C ALA A 48 4.75 -0.56 5.99
N LEU A 49 4.45 -0.86 7.25
CA LEU A 49 4.78 -0.01 8.40
C LEU A 49 6.29 0.21 8.51
N SER A 50 7.11 -0.83 8.28
CA SER A 50 8.57 -0.68 8.30
C SER A 50 9.07 0.33 7.25
N PHE A 51 8.52 0.30 6.03
CA PHE A 51 8.86 1.29 4.99
C PHE A 51 8.29 2.68 5.29
N TRP A 52 7.13 2.75 5.94
CA TRP A 52 6.60 4.03 6.42
C TRP A 52 7.54 4.69 7.43
N THR A 53 8.02 3.94 8.42
CA THR A 53 8.99 4.46 9.40
C THR A 53 10.29 4.94 8.74
N LEU A 54 10.73 4.29 7.66
CA LEU A 54 11.89 4.76 6.89
C LEU A 54 11.60 6.08 6.16
N LEU A 55 10.39 6.27 5.60
CA LEU A 55 9.98 7.53 4.98
C LEU A 55 9.88 8.67 5.99
N GLU A 56 9.28 8.42 7.16
CA GLU A 56 9.15 9.41 8.22
C GLU A 56 10.51 9.97 8.67
N ARG A 57 11.53 9.10 8.76
CA ARG A 57 12.90 9.50 9.11
C ARG A 57 13.56 10.41 8.08
N GLU A 58 13.17 10.29 6.81
CA GLU A 58 13.74 11.09 5.72
C GLU A 58 13.02 12.45 5.58
N GLU A 59 11.91 12.68 6.31
CA GLU A 59 11.03 13.83 6.09
C GLU A 59 10.35 14.35 7.35
N ILE A 60 10.92 15.42 7.93
CA ILE A 60 10.46 15.97 9.22
C ILE A 60 9.25 16.92 9.06
N LYS A 61 8.98 17.46 7.86
CA LYS A 61 8.01 18.55 7.67
C LYS A 61 6.52 18.13 7.73
N LEU A 62 6.22 16.84 7.71
CA LEU A 62 4.85 16.32 7.56
C LEU A 62 4.35 15.58 8.82
N GLU A 63 4.82 15.97 10.00
CA GLU A 63 4.61 15.26 11.28
C GLU A 63 3.18 14.76 11.50
N LYS A 64 2.16 15.62 11.29
CA LYS A 64 0.76 15.23 11.48
C LYS A 64 0.27 14.20 10.44
N LEU A 65 0.63 14.36 9.17
CA LEU A 65 0.24 13.40 8.12
C LEU A 65 0.97 12.07 8.32
N HIS A 66 2.23 12.14 8.77
CA HIS A 66 3.05 11.00 9.16
C HIS A 66 2.40 10.18 10.28
N GLU A 67 2.06 10.85 11.38
CA GLU A 67 1.38 10.23 12.50
C GLU A 67 0.01 9.64 12.11
N ASP A 68 -0.80 10.40 11.34
CA ASP A 68 -2.10 9.93 10.85
C ASP A 68 -1.96 8.62 10.05
N ILE A 69 -1.01 8.56 9.11
CA ILE A 69 -0.79 7.37 8.27
C ILE A 69 -0.22 6.22 9.10
N ARG A 70 0.76 6.47 9.99
CA ARG A 70 1.34 5.43 10.86
C ARG A 70 0.24 4.76 11.68
N ARG A 71 -0.60 5.56 12.33
CA ARG A 71 -1.74 5.09 13.13
C ARG A 71 -2.77 4.34 12.28
N LEU A 72 -3.07 4.81 11.08
CA LEU A 72 -3.96 4.12 10.15
C LEU A 72 -3.40 2.75 9.74
N ILE A 73 -2.10 2.66 9.44
CA ILE A 73 -1.45 1.38 9.13
C ILE A 73 -1.54 0.44 10.34
N GLN A 74 -1.14 0.87 11.53
CA GLN A 74 -1.20 0.05 12.76
C GLN A 74 -2.61 -0.49 13.03
N ILE A 75 -3.64 0.35 12.92
CA ILE A 75 -5.03 -0.08 13.12
C ILE A 75 -5.46 -1.05 12.01
N GLN A 76 -5.10 -0.78 10.75
CA GLN A 76 -5.50 -1.63 9.64
C GLN A 76 -4.80 -2.99 9.62
N ILE A 77 -3.58 -3.11 10.16
CA ILE A 77 -2.94 -4.41 10.37
C ILE A 77 -3.88 -5.28 11.22
N VAL A 78 -4.31 -4.80 12.38
CA VAL A 78 -5.21 -5.54 13.26
C VAL A 78 -6.58 -5.76 12.62
N ALA A 79 -7.14 -4.74 11.96
CA ALA A 79 -8.45 -4.83 11.32
C ALA A 79 -8.51 -5.96 10.29
N VAL A 80 -7.48 -6.11 9.44
CA VAL A 80 -7.45 -7.15 8.41
C VAL A 80 -7.44 -8.55 9.02
N TYR A 81 -6.66 -8.80 10.07
CA TYR A 81 -6.72 -10.10 10.78
C TYR A 81 -8.09 -10.34 11.42
N MET A 82 -8.68 -9.31 12.05
CA MET A 82 -10.01 -9.38 12.66
C MET A 82 -11.13 -9.66 11.63
N GLU A 83 -11.11 -9.00 10.48
CA GLU A 83 -12.05 -9.20 9.36
C GLU A 83 -11.99 -10.62 8.79
N ASN A 84 -10.82 -11.27 8.85
CA ASN A 84 -10.62 -12.66 8.42
C ASN A 84 -10.88 -13.69 9.54
N GLY A 85 -11.26 -13.26 10.75
CA GLY A 85 -11.50 -14.15 11.89
C GLY A 85 -10.24 -14.70 12.56
N TYR A 86 -9.07 -14.19 12.22
CA TYR A 86 -7.76 -14.61 12.75
C TYR A 86 -7.44 -13.87 14.06
N PHE A 87 -8.25 -14.11 15.09
CA PHE A 87 -8.17 -13.37 16.36
C PHE A 87 -6.90 -13.65 17.16
N LYS A 88 -6.35 -14.87 17.06
CA LYS A 88 -5.13 -15.25 17.78
C LYS A 88 -3.93 -14.53 17.15
N GLU A 89 -3.85 -14.55 15.84
CA GLU A 89 -2.84 -13.89 15.04
C GLU A 89 -2.92 -12.37 15.22
N ALA A 90 -4.14 -11.80 15.29
CA ALA A 90 -4.33 -10.39 15.61
C ALA A 90 -3.72 -10.02 16.99
N ALA A 91 -3.85 -10.89 18.00
CA ALA A 91 -3.23 -10.65 19.31
C ALA A 91 -1.70 -10.73 19.23
N GLU A 92 -1.15 -11.73 18.53
CA GLU A 92 0.31 -11.86 18.34
C GLU A 92 0.90 -10.67 17.59
N VAL A 93 0.17 -10.13 16.60
CA VAL A 93 0.53 -8.92 15.87
C VAL A 93 0.56 -7.70 16.78
N VAL A 94 -0.43 -7.52 17.66
CA VAL A 94 -0.43 -6.40 18.61
C VAL A 94 0.81 -6.44 19.50
N GLU A 95 1.20 -7.60 20.01
CA GLU A 95 2.41 -7.73 20.81
C GLU A 95 3.67 -7.33 20.01
N ARG A 96 3.78 -7.75 18.74
CA ARG A 96 4.91 -7.37 17.87
C ARG A 96 4.92 -5.90 17.49
N LEU A 97 3.76 -5.28 17.27
CA LEU A 97 3.65 -3.89 16.83
C LEU A 97 4.05 -2.89 17.91
N PHE A 98 3.81 -3.24 19.18
CA PHE A 98 3.91 -2.29 20.29
C PHE A 98 4.90 -2.74 21.38
N THR A 99 5.83 -3.66 21.06
CA THR A 99 6.74 -4.27 22.06
C THR A 99 7.51 -3.24 22.89
N ASP A 100 7.92 -2.12 22.29
CA ASP A 100 8.83 -1.14 22.90
C ASP A 100 8.30 0.31 22.90
N SER A 101 6.99 0.52 22.70
CA SER A 101 6.41 1.86 22.51
C SER A 101 5.46 2.27 23.63
N GLU A 102 5.98 2.96 24.67
CA GLU A 102 5.16 3.53 25.74
C GLU A 102 4.13 4.55 25.22
N SER A 103 4.48 5.31 24.17
CA SER A 103 3.58 6.31 23.57
C SER A 103 2.36 5.68 22.89
N ASP A 104 2.48 4.43 22.43
CA ASP A 104 1.40 3.73 21.75
C ASP A 104 0.53 2.89 22.71
N GLU A 105 0.82 2.91 24.01
CA GLU A 105 0.11 2.14 25.03
C GLU A 105 -1.42 2.32 24.97
N PRO A 106 -1.96 3.54 24.83
CA PRO A 106 -3.42 3.72 24.73
C PRO A 106 -4.02 3.03 23.50
N LEU A 107 -3.29 3.00 22.38
CA LEU A 107 -3.75 2.33 21.16
C LEU A 107 -3.66 0.81 21.32
N ARG A 108 -2.56 0.31 21.89
CA ARG A 108 -2.33 -1.12 22.20
C ARG A 108 -3.46 -1.68 23.04
N VAL A 109 -3.77 -1.06 24.19
CA VAL A 109 -4.84 -1.49 25.10
C VAL A 109 -6.20 -1.49 24.40
N LYS A 110 -6.48 -0.47 23.59
CA LYS A 110 -7.74 -0.36 22.85
C LYS A 110 -7.89 -1.48 21.82
N LEU A 111 -6.84 -1.78 21.05
CA LEU A 111 -6.84 -2.86 20.06
C LEU A 111 -6.94 -4.23 20.74
N ALA A 112 -6.20 -4.48 21.81
CA ALA A 112 -6.29 -5.72 22.59
C ALA A 112 -7.71 -5.96 23.14
N THR A 113 -8.38 -4.90 23.61
CA THR A 113 -9.78 -4.98 24.07
C THR A 113 -10.73 -5.36 22.94
N ILE A 114 -10.53 -4.79 21.74
CA ILE A 114 -11.35 -5.10 20.55
C ILE A 114 -11.14 -6.57 20.13
N ILE A 115 -9.88 -7.03 20.09
CA ILE A 115 -9.55 -8.43 19.76
C ILE A 115 -10.22 -9.40 20.74
N LYS A 116 -10.17 -9.09 22.04
CA LYS A 116 -10.83 -9.92 23.08
C LYS A 116 -12.35 -10.02 22.87
N ARG A 117 -12.99 -8.96 22.38
CA ARG A 117 -14.42 -8.94 22.03
C ARG A 117 -14.73 -9.71 20.75
N LYS A 118 -13.74 -9.98 19.90
CA LYS A 118 -13.87 -10.67 18.61
C LYS A 118 -14.89 -10.01 17.66
N ASP A 119 -15.01 -8.69 17.77
CA ASP A 119 -15.93 -7.89 16.94
C ASP A 119 -15.12 -6.98 16.00
N PRO A 120 -15.09 -7.28 14.68
CA PRO A 120 -14.39 -6.45 13.71
C PRO A 120 -15.15 -5.18 13.32
N TYR A 121 -16.44 -5.04 13.69
CA TYR A 121 -17.31 -3.95 13.23
C TYR A 121 -17.46 -2.83 14.25
N VAL A 122 -16.53 -2.73 15.20
CA VAL A 122 -16.50 -1.64 16.17
C VAL A 122 -16.22 -0.28 15.51
N PRO A 123 -16.75 0.83 16.07
CA PRO A 123 -16.60 2.17 15.47
C PRO A 123 -15.15 2.60 15.19
N LEU A 124 -14.19 2.14 16.01
CA LEU A 124 -12.77 2.43 15.76
C LEU A 124 -12.29 1.85 14.42
N LEU A 125 -12.56 0.58 14.14
CA LEU A 125 -12.08 -0.08 12.92
C LEU A 125 -12.82 0.45 11.69
N GLN A 126 -14.09 0.82 11.85
CA GLN A 126 -14.87 1.45 10.78
C GLN A 126 -14.43 2.87 10.45
N SER A 127 -14.13 3.70 11.47
CA SER A 127 -13.69 5.09 11.24
C SER A 127 -12.28 5.14 10.64
N PHE A 128 -11.36 4.31 11.12
CA PHE A 128 -10.01 4.18 10.60
C PHE A 128 -9.92 3.20 9.43
N SER A 129 -10.82 3.33 8.45
CA SER A 129 -11.00 2.37 7.35
C SER A 129 -9.79 2.26 6.41
N TYR A 130 -9.71 1.14 5.69
CA TYR A 130 -8.74 0.93 4.61
C TYR A 130 -8.84 2.01 3.50
N ASN A 131 -10.05 2.50 3.20
CA ASN A 131 -10.24 3.57 2.23
C ASN A 131 -9.63 4.90 2.71
N LEU A 132 -9.74 5.19 4.01
CA LEU A 132 -9.09 6.36 4.60
C LEU A 132 -7.57 6.23 4.54
N LEU A 133 -7.02 5.04 4.80
CA LEU A 133 -5.59 4.74 4.63
C LEU A 133 -5.13 5.02 3.18
N ILE A 134 -5.84 4.47 2.18
CA ILE A 134 -5.53 4.71 0.75
C ILE A 134 -5.57 6.22 0.44
N SER A 135 -6.61 6.92 0.91
CA SER A 135 -6.77 8.37 0.68
C SER A 135 -5.59 9.17 1.23
N LYS A 136 -5.16 8.89 2.47
CA LYS A 136 -4.04 9.58 3.12
C LYS A 136 -2.70 9.28 2.43
N ILE A 137 -2.46 8.01 2.05
CA ILE A 137 -1.28 7.63 1.27
C ILE A 137 -1.26 8.32 -0.09
N LYS A 138 -2.43 8.47 -0.73
CA LYS A 138 -2.54 9.21 -1.99
C LYS A 138 -2.15 10.67 -1.79
N SER A 139 -2.66 11.34 -0.76
CA SER A 139 -2.27 12.71 -0.44
C SER A 139 -0.76 12.85 -0.19
N TYR A 140 -0.15 11.91 0.55
CA TYR A 140 1.30 11.88 0.72
C TYR A 140 2.04 11.72 -0.61
N THR A 141 1.56 10.80 -1.47
CA THR A 141 2.15 10.55 -2.79
C THR A 141 2.05 11.78 -3.70
N GLU A 142 0.95 12.52 -3.66
CA GLU A 142 0.77 13.76 -4.43
C GLU A 142 1.78 14.83 -4.00
N ILE A 143 2.02 14.98 -2.69
CA ILE A 143 3.06 15.88 -2.16
C ILE A 143 4.45 15.43 -2.64
N PHE A 144 4.76 14.15 -2.49
CA PHE A 144 6.02 13.58 -2.93
C PHE A 144 6.26 13.78 -4.43
N MET A 145 5.25 13.55 -5.27
CA MET A 145 5.36 13.74 -6.72
C MET A 145 5.60 15.20 -7.08
N LYS A 146 4.94 16.14 -6.40
CA LYS A 146 5.15 17.58 -6.60
C LYS A 146 6.59 18.01 -6.32
N GLU A 147 7.20 17.45 -5.28
CA GLU A 147 8.62 17.70 -4.98
C GLU A 147 9.57 17.09 -6.03
N ASN A 148 9.13 16.05 -6.74
CA ASN A 148 9.89 15.33 -7.77
C ASN A 148 9.49 15.71 -9.22
N GLU A 149 8.66 16.72 -9.43
CA GLU A 149 8.21 17.20 -10.76
C GLU A 149 9.38 17.59 -11.68
N THR A 150 10.55 17.87 -11.10
CA THR A 150 11.76 18.21 -11.84
C THR A 150 12.51 17.00 -12.40
N ASN A 151 11.95 15.79 -12.30
CA ASN A 151 12.56 14.60 -12.87
C ASN A 151 12.81 14.75 -14.37
N TYR A 152 14.08 14.59 -14.78
CA TYR A 152 14.52 14.81 -16.16
C TYR A 152 13.70 14.02 -17.19
N LEU A 153 13.39 12.75 -16.90
CA LEU A 153 12.64 11.91 -17.83
C LEU A 153 11.19 12.40 -18.01
N MET A 154 10.55 12.83 -16.91
CA MET A 154 9.21 13.41 -16.98
C MET A 154 9.23 14.73 -17.77
N GLN A 155 10.20 15.61 -17.50
CA GLN A 155 10.33 16.86 -18.24
C GLN A 155 10.61 16.65 -19.73
N ALA A 156 11.50 15.71 -20.07
CA ALA A 156 11.82 15.39 -21.46
C ALA A 156 10.60 14.83 -22.20
N ALA A 157 9.84 13.94 -21.55
CA ALA A 157 8.59 13.40 -22.10
C ALA A 157 7.52 14.49 -22.28
N THR A 158 7.32 15.36 -21.28
CA THR A 158 6.37 16.48 -21.36
C THR A 158 6.72 17.43 -22.50
N LYS A 159 8.00 17.85 -22.61
CA LYS A 159 8.47 18.71 -23.71
C LYS A 159 8.24 18.06 -25.08
N GLN A 160 8.42 16.74 -25.19
CA GLN A 160 8.17 16.03 -26.44
C GLN A 160 6.68 15.95 -26.80
N ILE A 161 5.78 15.87 -25.82
CA ILE A 161 4.33 15.91 -26.04
C ILE A 161 3.90 17.31 -26.48
N GLU A 162 4.42 18.34 -25.82
CA GLU A 162 4.17 19.75 -26.14
C GLU A 162 4.67 20.09 -27.55
N SER A 163 5.90 19.69 -27.90
CA SER A 163 6.48 19.95 -29.22
C SER A 163 5.72 19.26 -30.37
N LYS A 164 5.01 18.18 -30.09
CA LYS A 164 4.18 17.46 -31.07
C LYS A 164 2.74 18.00 -31.16
N GLY A 165 2.40 19.07 -30.43
CA GLY A 165 1.05 19.65 -30.44
C GLY A 165 -0.04 18.76 -29.81
N LEU A 166 0.35 17.70 -29.09
CA LEU A 166 -0.57 16.74 -28.45
C LEU A 166 -1.09 17.21 -27.08
N GLY A 167 -0.74 18.42 -26.65
CA GLY A 167 -1.03 18.94 -25.31
C GLY A 167 -2.51 19.13 -24.97
N SER A 168 -3.42 19.17 -25.96
CA SER A 168 -4.84 19.44 -25.72
C SER A 168 -5.75 18.20 -25.73
N THR A 169 -5.36 17.09 -26.38
CA THR A 169 -6.23 15.92 -26.56
C THR A 169 -6.11 14.83 -25.50
N ALA A 170 -5.06 14.83 -24.67
CA ALA A 170 -4.79 13.73 -23.74
C ALA A 170 -5.35 13.92 -22.32
N LEU A 171 -5.52 15.17 -21.85
CA LEU A 171 -5.89 15.43 -20.43
C LEU A 171 -7.41 15.39 -20.17
N GLN A 172 -8.26 15.57 -21.19
CA GLN A 172 -9.72 15.59 -20.99
C GLN A 172 -10.39 14.20 -20.98
N ASN A 173 -9.68 13.14 -21.38
CA ASN A 173 -10.27 11.80 -21.50
C ASN A 173 -9.87 10.83 -20.38
N LYS A 174 -9.81 11.29 -19.12
CA LYS A 174 -9.89 10.37 -17.97
C LYS A 174 -10.30 11.02 -16.64
N THR A 175 -11.28 11.92 -16.65
CA THR A 175 -12.24 11.95 -15.52
C THR A 175 -13.22 10.79 -15.75
N LEU A 176 -12.75 9.56 -15.54
CA LEU A 176 -13.65 8.43 -15.45
C LEU A 176 -14.30 8.52 -14.08
N ASN A 177 -15.59 8.82 -14.08
CA ASN A 177 -16.53 8.32 -13.08
C ASN A 177 -16.07 6.93 -12.65
N VAL A 178 -15.63 6.82 -11.40
CA VAL A 178 -15.44 5.52 -10.75
C VAL A 178 -16.84 5.00 -10.48
N ASP A 179 -17.40 4.36 -11.50
CA ASP A 179 -18.57 3.51 -11.37
C ASP A 179 -18.15 2.23 -10.65
N LYS A 180 -18.93 1.86 -9.62
CA LYS A 180 -18.59 0.91 -8.55
C LYS A 180 -18.64 -0.57 -8.97
N ASN A 181 -18.48 -0.92 -10.25
CA ASN A 181 -18.77 -2.27 -10.75
C ASN A 181 -17.62 -2.90 -11.58
N GLN A 182 -16.41 -2.97 -11.02
CA GLN A 182 -15.29 -3.68 -11.67
C GLN A 182 -14.71 -4.87 -10.88
N GLU A 183 -15.51 -5.47 -10.00
CA GLU A 183 -15.09 -6.66 -9.23
C GLU A 183 -15.39 -7.99 -9.95
N SER A 184 -16.15 -8.00 -11.04
CA SER A 184 -16.54 -9.24 -11.75
C SER A 184 -15.73 -9.58 -13.02
N ASN A 185 -14.76 -8.75 -13.41
CA ASN A 185 -14.07 -8.91 -14.71
C ASN A 185 -12.63 -9.45 -14.59
N LEU A 186 -12.09 -9.63 -13.38
CA LEU A 186 -10.78 -10.28 -13.20
C LEU A 186 -10.88 -11.81 -13.27
N GLU A 187 -11.95 -12.41 -12.75
CA GLU A 187 -12.11 -13.89 -12.76
C GLU A 187 -12.31 -14.44 -14.17
N THR A 188 -13.04 -13.72 -15.03
CA THR A 188 -13.31 -14.17 -16.41
C THR A 188 -12.06 -14.13 -17.29
N LYS A 189 -11.18 -13.14 -17.06
CA LYS A 189 -9.87 -13.07 -17.75
C LYS A 189 -8.90 -14.15 -17.27
N GLN A 190 -8.93 -14.50 -15.97
CA GLN A 190 -8.09 -15.58 -15.45
C GLN A 190 -8.50 -16.95 -16.00
N ARG A 191 -9.81 -17.20 -16.20
CA ARG A 191 -10.32 -18.42 -16.85
C ARG A 191 -9.97 -18.50 -18.33
N PHE A 192 -9.97 -17.39 -19.07
CA PHE A 192 -9.57 -17.37 -20.49
C PHE A 192 -8.08 -17.63 -20.68
N VAL A 193 -7.22 -17.16 -19.78
CA VAL A 193 -5.78 -17.43 -19.86
C VAL A 193 -5.49 -18.90 -19.53
N PHE A 194 -6.22 -19.50 -18.59
CA PHE A 194 -6.08 -20.93 -18.28
C PHE A 194 -6.58 -21.85 -19.40
N SER A 195 -7.67 -21.50 -20.10
CA SER A 195 -8.17 -22.33 -21.22
C SER A 195 -7.26 -22.28 -22.44
N VAL A 196 -6.63 -21.15 -22.73
CA VAL A 196 -5.68 -21.01 -23.85
C VAL A 196 -4.36 -21.75 -23.60
N ILE A 197 -3.88 -21.78 -22.34
CA ILE A 197 -2.66 -22.52 -21.99
C ILE A 197 -2.92 -24.03 -22.08
N LEU A 198 -4.05 -24.52 -21.57
CA LEU A 198 -4.41 -25.95 -21.66
C LEU A 198 -4.66 -26.43 -23.09
N LEU A 199 -5.20 -25.57 -23.97
CA LEU A 199 -5.39 -25.91 -25.39
C LEU A 199 -4.07 -25.96 -26.17
N ARG A 200 -3.04 -25.21 -25.75
CA ARG A 200 -1.72 -25.20 -26.38
C ARG A 200 -0.93 -26.48 -26.08
N ASP A 201 -1.03 -27.01 -24.87
CA ASP A 201 -0.33 -28.24 -24.46
C ASP A 201 -0.95 -29.52 -25.05
N MET A 202 -2.21 -29.46 -25.51
CA MET A 202 -2.91 -30.58 -26.17
C MET A 202 -2.68 -30.66 -27.68
N LEU A 203 -2.20 -29.58 -28.29
CA LEU A 203 -1.89 -29.48 -29.73
C LEU A 203 -0.39 -29.26 -29.87
N GLY A 204 0.39 -30.32 -29.65
CA GLY A 204 1.85 -30.26 -29.72
C GLY A 204 2.36 -29.62 -31.02
N GLN A 205 2.86 -28.39 -30.91
CA GLN A 205 3.78 -27.71 -31.81
C GLN A 205 4.76 -26.89 -30.97
#